data_AF-A0A5N3UL50-F1
#
_entry.id   AF-A0A5N3UL50-F1
#
_cell.length_a   1.000
_cell.length_b   1.000
_cell.length_c   1.000
_cell.angle_alpha   90.00
_cell.angle_beta   90.00
_cell.angle_gamma   90.00
#
_symmetry.space_group_name_H-M   'P 1'
#
loop_
_entity.id
_entity.type
_entity.pdbx_description
1 polymer ?
#
loop_
_entity_poly.entity_id
_entity_poly.type
_entity_poly.pdbx_seq_one_letter_code
_entity_poly.pdbx_strand_id
1 'polypeptide(L)'
;SMIAKFMNIDSYTESYSAPLSQRNEDLSKLTLFLLYTWNEPLHHLTKELQSLKEVSQTILTRVTENEEMSEMLQAFIESHFRQIIVPVLKKILETRITWSGLSSLTSSDEDRRHSEFYNLFHCLRRDSREVDIYINILACRMRKRC
;
A
#
# COMPACT_ATOMS: atom_id res chain seq x y z
N SER A 1 5.61 -0.49 -13.14
CA SER A 1 5.12 -1.10 -11.88
C SER A 1 3.64 -1.41 -12.01
N MET A 2 3.09 -2.47 -11.38
CA MET A 2 1.66 -2.83 -11.41
C MET A 2 0.78 -1.78 -10.69
N ILE A 3 1.36 -0.99 -9.78
CA ILE A 3 0.83 0.32 -9.32
C ILE A 3 0.46 1.19 -10.54
N ALA A 4 1.30 1.28 -11.57
CA ALA A 4 1.04 2.07 -12.77
C ALA A 4 -0.07 1.47 -13.67
N LYS A 5 -0.16 0.13 -13.75
CA LYS A 5 -1.20 -0.55 -14.55
C LYS A 5 -2.59 -0.58 -13.89
N PHE A 6 -2.66 -0.63 -12.55
CA PHE A 6 -3.93 -0.67 -11.82
C PHE A 6 -4.48 0.72 -11.45
N MET A 7 -3.61 1.72 -11.27
CA MET A 7 -4.01 3.00 -10.68
C MET A 7 -3.83 4.22 -11.61
N ASN A 8 -3.56 4.02 -12.91
CA ASN A 8 -3.30 5.13 -13.85
C ASN A 8 -2.26 6.12 -13.27
N ILE A 9 -1.23 5.58 -12.63
CA ILE A 9 -0.18 6.30 -11.87
C ILE A 9 0.93 6.83 -12.79
N ASP A 10 0.72 6.89 -14.11
CA ASP A 10 1.67 7.57 -14.98
C ASP A 10 1.92 9.01 -14.49
N SER A 11 0.91 9.68 -13.90
CA SER A 11 1.06 11.03 -13.32
C SER A 11 1.86 11.13 -12.02
N TYR A 12 2.03 10.05 -11.22
CA TYR A 12 2.74 10.14 -9.93
C TYR A 12 4.23 9.84 -10.10
N THR A 13 4.58 8.89 -10.97
CA THR A 13 5.97 8.65 -11.35
C THR A 13 6.50 9.71 -12.31
N GLU A 14 5.68 10.32 -13.18
CA GLU A 14 6.13 11.43 -14.04
C GLU A 14 6.22 12.78 -13.32
N SER A 15 5.41 13.05 -12.29
CA SER A 15 5.58 14.29 -11.50
C SER A 15 6.79 14.24 -10.55
N TYR A 16 7.37 13.05 -10.34
CA TYR A 16 8.55 12.79 -9.51
C TYR A 16 9.67 12.06 -10.28
N SER A 17 9.65 12.04 -11.62
CA SER A 17 10.74 11.53 -12.46
C SER A 17 11.91 12.49 -12.57
N ALA A 18 11.82 13.67 -11.94
CA ALA A 18 12.99 14.43 -11.52
C ALA A 18 13.75 13.60 -10.48
N PRO A 19 15.10 13.55 -10.52
CA PRO A 19 15.90 12.65 -9.67
C PRO A 19 15.41 12.76 -8.22
N LEU A 20 14.85 11.66 -7.70
CA LEU A 20 14.31 11.49 -6.33
C LEU A 20 14.50 12.75 -5.51
N SER A 21 13.52 13.67 -5.50
CA SER A 21 13.57 14.82 -4.59
C SER A 21 13.73 14.27 -3.16
N GLN A 22 14.96 14.29 -2.66
CA GLN A 22 15.44 13.60 -1.47
C GLN A 22 14.98 14.29 -0.17
N ARG A 23 13.80 14.90 -0.16
CA ARG A 23 13.23 15.54 1.04
C ARG A 23 12.45 14.53 1.86
N ASN A 24 12.57 14.63 3.18
CA ASN A 24 11.83 13.76 4.10
C ASN A 24 10.32 13.88 3.91
N GLU A 25 9.82 15.07 3.63
CA GLU A 25 8.40 15.31 3.38
C GLU A 25 7.86 14.54 2.16
N ASP A 26 8.63 14.47 1.07
CA ASP A 26 8.21 13.77 -0.15
C ASP A 26 8.16 12.26 0.08
N LEU A 27 9.16 11.71 0.77
CA LEU A 27 9.16 10.30 1.18
C LEU A 27 7.98 9.99 2.10
N SER A 28 7.71 10.84 3.10
CA SER A 28 6.57 10.65 3.99
C SER A 28 5.24 10.71 3.24
N LYS A 29 5.10 11.59 2.22
CA LYS A 29 3.91 11.65 1.36
C LYS A 29 3.74 10.39 0.54
N LEU A 30 4.82 9.87 -0.05
CA LEU A 30 4.81 8.63 -0.83
C LEU A 30 4.44 7.43 0.05
N THR A 31 5.03 7.32 1.23
CA THR A 31 4.69 6.28 2.20
C THR A 31 3.21 6.36 2.59
N LEU A 32 2.73 7.54 2.98
CA LEU A 32 1.34 7.72 3.41
C LEU A 32 0.34 7.46 2.28
N PHE A 33 0.68 7.85 1.05
CA PHE A 33 -0.12 7.55 -0.14
C PHE A 33 -0.26 6.04 -0.34
N LEU A 34 0.84 5.29 -0.29
CA LEU A 34 0.80 3.82 -0.43
C LEU A 34 -0.05 3.18 0.67
N LEU A 35 0.12 3.60 1.92
CA LEU A 35 -0.66 3.07 3.05
C LEU A 35 -2.16 3.29 2.84
N TYR A 36 -2.59 4.52 2.50
CA TYR A 36 -4.01 4.77 2.22
C TYR A 36 -4.57 3.92 1.08
N THR A 37 -3.81 3.73 0.00
CA THR A 37 -4.26 2.91 -1.14
C THR A 37 -4.38 1.42 -0.82
N TRP A 38 -3.68 0.95 0.22
CA TRP A 38 -3.69 -0.44 0.64
C TRP A 38 -4.70 -0.76 1.74
N ASN A 39 -5.29 0.23 2.42
CA ASN A 39 -6.26 0.00 3.49
C ASN A 39 -7.42 -0.92 3.05
N GLU A 40 -8.10 -0.57 1.95
CA GLU A 40 -9.27 -1.32 1.48
C GLU A 40 -8.89 -2.69 0.87
N PRO A 41 -7.89 -2.81 -0.02
CA PRO A 41 -7.43 -4.11 -0.51
C PRO A 41 -6.97 -5.06 0.59
N LEU A 42 -6.22 -4.57 1.59
CA LEU A 42 -5.65 -5.39 2.64
C LEU A 42 -6.75 -5.88 3.60
N HIS A 43 -7.69 -5.00 3.95
CA HIS A 43 -8.87 -5.37 4.73
C HIS A 43 -9.69 -6.49 4.07
N HIS A 44 -9.98 -6.34 2.78
CA HIS A 44 -10.72 -7.35 2.05
C HIS A 44 -9.92 -8.63 1.85
N LEU A 45 -8.61 -8.54 1.62
CA LEU A 45 -7.73 -9.71 1.56
C LEU A 45 -7.79 -10.53 2.86
N THR A 46 -7.66 -9.88 4.03
CA THR A 46 -7.74 -10.54 5.33
C THR A 46 -9.09 -11.23 5.51
N LYS A 47 -10.18 -10.49 5.27
CA LYS A 47 -11.54 -10.98 5.46
C LYS A 47 -11.86 -12.18 4.57
N GLU A 48 -11.47 -12.12 3.30
CA GLU A 48 -11.74 -13.22 2.35
C GLU A 48 -10.92 -14.46 2.73
N LEU A 49 -9.64 -14.31 3.10
CA LEU A 49 -8.83 -15.44 3.57
C LEU A 49 -9.41 -16.08 4.84
N GLN A 50 -9.89 -15.28 5.80
CA GLN A 50 -10.51 -15.77 7.04
C GLN A 50 -11.81 -16.57 6.78
N SER A 51 -12.51 -16.27 5.68
CA SER A 51 -13.73 -16.98 5.29
C SER A 51 -13.46 -18.35 4.66
N LEU A 52 -12.25 -18.58 4.15
CA LEU A 52 -11.87 -19.81 3.48
C LEU A 52 -11.58 -20.92 4.51
N LYS A 53 -12.20 -22.09 4.31
CA LYS A 53 -12.04 -23.25 5.20
C LYS A 53 -10.63 -23.86 5.15
N GLU A 54 -9.91 -23.68 4.06
CA GLU A 54 -8.64 -24.36 3.77
C GLU A 54 -7.50 -23.38 3.50
N VAL A 55 -7.32 -22.37 4.37
CA VAL A 55 -6.15 -21.49 4.34
C VAL A 55 -5.19 -21.87 5.47
N SER A 56 -3.89 -21.89 5.16
CA SER A 56 -2.85 -22.07 6.17
C SER A 56 -2.95 -21.01 7.25
N GLN A 57 -2.96 -21.44 8.52
CA GLN A 57 -2.95 -20.53 9.67
C GLN A 57 -1.79 -19.53 9.60
N THR A 58 -0.64 -19.93 9.05
CA THR A 58 0.52 -19.04 8.86
C THR A 58 0.23 -17.90 7.89
N ILE A 59 -0.53 -18.15 6.82
CA ILE A 59 -0.93 -17.10 5.87
C ILE A 59 -1.89 -16.13 6.55
N LEU A 60 -2.90 -16.65 7.26
CA LEU A 60 -3.86 -15.83 8.01
C LEU A 60 -3.17 -14.91 9.00
N THR A 61 -2.31 -15.46 9.87
CA THR A 61 -1.56 -14.68 10.85
C THR A 61 -0.74 -13.58 10.18
N ARG A 62 0.01 -13.89 9.11
CA ARG A 62 0.85 -12.89 8.43
C ARG A 62 0.06 -11.78 7.76
N VAL A 63 -1.08 -12.11 7.15
CA VAL A 63 -1.91 -11.10 6.49
C VAL A 63 -2.56 -10.17 7.52
N THR A 64 -3.06 -10.72 8.62
CA THR A 64 -3.58 -9.92 9.74
C THR A 64 -2.51 -9.04 10.36
N GLU A 65 -1.31 -9.57 10.65
CA GLU A 65 -0.17 -8.78 11.15
C GLU A 65 0.20 -7.65 10.19
N ASN A 66 0.16 -7.89 8.88
CA ASN A 66 0.44 -6.85 7.89
C ASN A 66 -0.63 -5.75 7.87
N GLU A 67 -1.91 -6.11 8.01
CA GLU A 67 -3.02 -5.14 8.12
C GLU A 67 -2.82 -4.24 9.33
N GLU A 68 -2.62 -4.84 10.51
CA GLU A 68 -2.39 -4.12 11.77
C GLU A 68 -1.13 -3.24 11.71
N MET A 69 -0.02 -3.76 11.19
CA MET A 69 1.22 -2.99 11.05
C MET A 69 1.06 -1.82 10.07
N SER A 70 0.30 -2.00 8.99
CA SER A 70 0.01 -0.94 8.03
C SER A 70 -0.77 0.20 8.69
N GLU A 71 -1.82 -0.13 9.45
CA GLU A 71 -2.62 0.85 10.20
C GLU A 71 -1.79 1.58 11.25
N MET A 72 -0.99 0.86 12.03
CA MET A 72 -0.10 1.44 13.05
C MET A 72 0.91 2.42 12.43
N LEU A 73 1.53 2.03 11.31
CA LEU A 73 2.49 2.87 10.61
C LEU A 73 1.82 4.12 10.03
N GLN A 74 0.62 3.97 9.45
CA GLN A 74 -0.16 5.09 8.94
C GLN A 74 -0.46 6.09 10.07
N ALA A 75 -1.00 5.62 11.18
CA ALA A 75 -1.32 6.45 12.34
C ALA A 75 -0.08 7.16 12.90
N PHE A 76 1.07 6.48 12.94
CA PHE A 76 2.34 7.08 13.34
C PHE A 76 2.72 8.25 12.43
N ILE A 77 2.72 8.05 11.11
CA ILE A 77 3.06 9.10 10.14
C ILE A 77 2.08 10.27 10.22
N GLU A 78 0.77 9.99 10.28
CA GLU A 78 -0.26 11.02 10.42
C GLU A 78 -0.07 11.87 11.68
N SER A 79 0.27 11.22 12.81
CA SER A 79 0.46 11.91 14.10
C SER A 79 1.63 12.90 14.06
N HIS A 80 2.70 12.57 13.34
CA HIS A 80 3.93 13.36 13.25
C HIS A 80 3.95 14.35 12.07
N PHE A 81 3.18 14.09 11.01
CA PHE A 81 3.21 14.86 9.77
C PHE A 81 1.82 15.35 9.35
N ARG A 82 1.00 15.86 10.28
CA ARG A 82 -0.39 16.28 10.00
C ARG A 82 -0.57 17.16 8.75
N GLN A 83 0.40 18.02 8.46
CA GLN A 83 0.39 18.91 7.28
C GLN A 83 0.40 18.18 5.93
N ILE A 84 0.86 16.92 5.86
CA ILE A 84 0.94 16.17 4.60
C ILE A 84 -0.33 15.36 4.31
N ILE A 85 -1.21 15.16 5.30
CA ILE A 85 -2.42 14.33 5.19
C ILE A 85 -3.35 14.87 4.10
N VAL A 86 -3.75 16.15 4.20
CA VAL A 86 -4.68 16.78 3.27
C VAL A 86 -4.16 16.77 1.82
N PRO A 87 -2.89 17.13 1.54
CA PRO A 87 -2.31 16.99 0.20
C PRO A 87 -2.39 15.58 -0.37
N VAL A 88 -2.08 14.56 0.43
CA VAL A 88 -2.09 13.15 -0.01
C VAL A 88 -3.51 12.69 -0.32
N LEU A 89 -4.48 12.93 0.57
CA LEU A 89 -5.88 12.55 0.36
C LEU A 89 -6.49 13.27 -0.86
N LYS A 90 -6.22 14.57 -1.00
CA LYS A 90 -6.67 15.35 -2.17
C LYS A 90 -6.14 14.72 -3.46
N LYS A 91 -4.87 14.35 -3.48
CA LYS A 91 -4.25 13.73 -4.66
C LYS A 91 -4.88 12.38 -4.99
N ILE A 92 -5.11 11.50 -4.00
CA ILE A 92 -5.81 10.21 -4.20
C ILE A 92 -7.16 10.44 -4.89
N LEU A 93 -7.95 11.39 -4.38
CA LEU A 93 -9.26 11.75 -4.94
C LEU A 93 -9.15 12.28 -6.38
N GLU A 94 -8.19 13.19 -6.64
CA GLU A 94 -7.97 13.76 -7.98
C GLU A 94 -7.53 12.71 -9.00
N THR A 95 -6.67 11.79 -8.59
CA THR A 95 -6.20 10.68 -9.44
C THR A 95 -7.24 9.57 -9.61
N ARG A 96 -8.36 9.63 -8.88
CA ARG A 96 -9.43 8.62 -8.88
C ARG A 96 -8.89 7.21 -8.65
N ILE A 97 -7.93 7.10 -7.74
CA ILE A 97 -7.31 5.83 -7.41
C ILE A 97 -8.26 5.06 -6.52
N THR A 98 -8.77 3.97 -7.05
CA THR A 98 -9.66 3.04 -6.35
C THR A 98 -9.28 1.62 -6.74
N TRP A 99 -9.17 0.73 -5.77
CA TRP A 99 -9.05 -0.70 -6.08
C TRP A 99 -10.41 -1.22 -6.57
N SER A 100 -10.39 -1.95 -7.68
CA SER A 100 -11.59 -2.53 -8.29
C SER A 100 -11.60 -4.05 -8.25
N GLY A 101 -10.67 -4.66 -7.49
CA GLY A 101 -10.47 -6.10 -7.45
C GLY A 101 -11.45 -6.86 -6.57
N LEU A 102 -12.28 -6.18 -5.76
CA LEU A 102 -13.21 -6.83 -4.84
C LEU A 102 -14.13 -7.85 -5.54
N SER A 103 -14.65 -7.49 -6.72
CA SER A 103 -15.51 -8.39 -7.51
C SER A 103 -14.79 -9.65 -8.01
N SER A 104 -13.48 -9.56 -8.25
CA SER A 104 -12.65 -10.71 -8.61
C SER A 104 -12.27 -11.53 -7.39
N LEU A 105 -11.97 -10.87 -6.26
CA LEU A 105 -11.59 -11.51 -5.00
C LEU A 105 -12.73 -12.36 -4.41
N THR A 106 -13.97 -11.88 -4.54
CA THR A 106 -15.19 -12.56 -4.06
C THR A 106 -15.86 -13.45 -5.11
N SER A 107 -15.22 -13.62 -6.28
CA SER A 107 -15.82 -14.36 -7.39
C SER A 107 -16.02 -15.84 -7.06
N SER A 108 -17.12 -16.42 -7.55
CA SER A 108 -17.34 -17.87 -7.54
C SER A 108 -16.50 -18.60 -8.60
N ASP A 109 -15.97 -17.86 -9.59
CA ASP A 109 -15.01 -18.39 -10.55
C ASP A 109 -13.64 -18.53 -9.85
N GLU A 110 -13.20 -19.78 -9.68
CA GLU A 110 -11.98 -20.07 -8.94
C GLU A 110 -10.74 -19.51 -9.63
N ASP A 111 -10.64 -19.58 -10.96
CA ASP A 111 -9.46 -19.09 -11.69
C ASP A 111 -9.35 -17.56 -11.57
N ARG A 112 -10.49 -16.87 -11.70
CA ARG A 112 -10.56 -15.43 -11.50
C ARG A 112 -10.18 -15.03 -10.08
N ARG A 113 -10.69 -15.75 -9.08
CA ARG A 113 -10.38 -15.50 -7.67
C ARG A 113 -8.92 -15.77 -7.33
N HIS A 114 -8.36 -16.90 -7.77
CA HIS A 114 -6.94 -17.22 -7.58
C HIS A 114 -6.03 -16.19 -8.24
N SER A 115 -6.40 -15.71 -9.43
CA SER A 115 -5.66 -14.65 -10.12
C SER A 115 -5.66 -13.34 -9.33
N GLU A 116 -6.78 -12.96 -8.70
CA GLU A 116 -6.85 -11.77 -7.85
C GLU A 116 -6.00 -11.92 -6.59
N PHE A 117 -6.06 -13.07 -5.91
CA PHE A 117 -5.16 -13.34 -4.77
C PHE A 117 -3.69 -13.22 -5.17
N TYR A 118 -3.30 -13.83 -6.29
CA TYR A 118 -1.93 -13.75 -6.81
C TYR A 118 -1.51 -12.29 -7.05
N ASN A 119 -2.36 -11.50 -7.71
CA ASN A 119 -2.10 -10.10 -8.00
C ASN A 119 -1.96 -9.27 -6.72
N LEU A 120 -2.84 -9.48 -5.73
CA LEU A 120 -2.79 -8.81 -4.43
C LEU A 120 -1.48 -9.11 -3.71
N PHE A 121 -1.10 -10.39 -3.55
CA PHE A 121 0.15 -10.76 -2.89
C PHE A 121 1.39 -10.24 -3.64
N HIS A 122 1.37 -10.32 -4.97
CA HIS A 122 2.45 -9.81 -5.79
C HIS A 122 2.64 -8.30 -5.62
N CYS A 123 1.54 -7.53 -5.65
CA CYS A 123 1.60 -6.09 -5.45
C CYS A 123 1.96 -5.71 -4.03
N LEU A 124 1.36 -6.37 -3.03
CA LEU A 124 1.63 -6.13 -1.61
C LEU A 124 3.12 -6.30 -1.32
N ARG A 125 3.75 -7.36 -1.85
CA ARG A 125 5.19 -7.59 -1.70
C ARG A 125 6.04 -6.48 -2.31
N ARG A 126 5.67 -5.97 -3.49
CA ARG A 126 6.44 -4.88 -4.13
C ARG A 126 6.26 -3.58 -3.35
N ASP A 127 5.03 -3.25 -3.00
CA ASP A 127 4.70 -1.94 -2.45
C ASP A 127 5.14 -1.83 -0.98
N SER A 128 5.04 -2.92 -0.21
CA SER A 128 5.65 -2.99 1.13
C SER A 128 7.17 -2.80 1.09
N ARG A 129 7.85 -3.32 0.06
CA ARG A 129 9.29 -3.08 -0.14
C ARG A 129 9.61 -1.61 -0.42
N GLU A 130 8.78 -0.92 -1.20
CA GLU A 130 8.94 0.53 -1.43
C GLU A 130 8.75 1.31 -0.13
N VAL A 131 7.70 0.99 0.64
CA VAL A 131 7.45 1.58 1.97
C VAL A 131 8.64 1.37 2.91
N ASP A 132 9.17 0.14 2.99
CA ASP A 132 10.34 -0.19 3.80
C ASP A 132 11.57 0.62 3.38
N ILE A 133 11.83 0.74 2.08
CA ILE A 133 12.93 1.57 1.55
C ILE A 133 12.76 3.04 1.98
N TYR A 134 11.57 3.62 1.82
CA TYR A 134 11.32 5.02 2.17
C TYR A 134 11.50 5.27 3.67
N ILE A 135 10.96 4.38 4.51
CA ILE A 135 11.11 4.46 5.97
C ILE A 135 12.56 4.31 6.38
N ASN A 136 13.29 3.36 5.80
CA ASN A 136 14.71 3.18 6.10
C ASN A 136 15.54 4.42 5.74
N ILE A 137 15.26 5.07 4.61
CA ILE A 137 15.89 6.34 4.23
C ILE A 137 15.55 7.44 5.24
N LEU A 138 14.28 7.58 5.64
CA LEU A 138 13.84 8.56 6.64
C LEU A 138 14.54 8.33 7.99
N ALA A 139 14.53 7.09 8.47
CA ALA A 139 15.17 6.67 9.70
C ALA A 139 16.67 6.95 9.70
N CYS A 140 17.35 6.62 8.59
CA CYS A 140 18.76 6.93 8.38
C CYS A 140 19.07 8.42 8.53
N ARG A 141 18.27 9.28 7.89
CA ARG A 141 18.47 10.74 7.93
C ARG A 141 18.20 11.32 9.31
N MET A 142 17.18 10.82 10.00
CA MET A 142 16.87 11.23 11.37
C MET A 142 17.99 10.84 12.35
N ARG A 143 18.55 9.63 12.19
CA ARG A 143 19.61 9.11 13.07
C ARG A 143 21.03 9.49 12.62
N LYS A 144 21.19 10.08 11.43
CA LYS A 144 22.48 10.31 10.75
C LYS A 144 23.34 9.04 10.63
N ARG A 145 22.70 7.88 10.48
CA ARG A 145 23.37 6.57 10.34
C ARG A 145 22.55 5.63 9.47
N CYS A 146 23.21 5.08 8.45
CA CYS A 146 22.89 3.84 7.76
C CYS A 146 24.08 2.89 8.01
#